data_AF-A0A2G9YGR7-F1
#
_entry.id   AF-A0A2G9YGR7-F1
#
_cell.length_a   1.000
_cell.length_b   1.000
_cell.length_c   1.000
_cell.angle_alpha   90.00
_cell.angle_beta   90.00
_cell.angle_gamma   90.00
#
_symmetry.space_group_name_H-M   'P 1'
#
loop_
_entity.id
_entity.type
_entity.pdbx_description
1 polymer ?
#
loop_
_entity_poly.entity_id
_entity_poly.type
_entity_poly.pdbx_seq_one_letter_code
_entity_poly.pdbx_strand_id
1 'polypeptide(L)'
;MQKVVANIIQTNEIKIGSQEKPTGITIYDKLTGEPYCVFVEGGQMKTVAGECSITVEVRHQQEQPEPSVEPLLEPSVAPEPSPEPSPVVEPLSSSEPIPEPISEPIIESPIE
;
A
#
# COMPACT_ATOMS: atom_id res chain seq x y z
N MET A 1 -32.69 -5.11 6.84
CA MET A 1 -31.32 -4.86 6.34
C MET A 1 -30.88 -6.09 5.59
N GLN A 2 -30.51 -5.96 4.31
CA GLN A 2 -30.04 -7.09 3.52
C GLN A 2 -28.53 -7.24 3.74
N LYS A 3 -28.10 -8.38 4.30
CA LYS A 3 -26.69 -8.73 4.46
C LYS A 3 -26.25 -9.50 3.23
N VAL A 4 -25.16 -9.09 2.61
CA VAL A 4 -24.50 -9.85 1.55
C VAL A 4 -23.32 -10.59 2.19
N VAL A 5 -23.30 -11.92 2.08
CA VAL A 5 -22.18 -12.77 2.49
C VAL A 5 -21.65 -13.45 1.24
N ALA A 6 -20.40 -13.18 0.89
CA ALA A 6 -19.75 -13.73 -0.27
C ALA A 6 -18.27 -14.02 0.06
N ASN A 7 -17.72 -15.06 -0.56
CA ASN A 7 -16.28 -15.32 -0.49
C ASN A 7 -15.50 -14.38 -1.42
N ILE A 8 -16.07 -14.11 -2.60
CA ILE A 8 -15.49 -13.25 -3.64
C ILE A 8 -16.59 -12.36 -4.21
N ILE A 9 -16.29 -11.08 -4.40
CA ILE A 9 -17.16 -10.12 -5.08
C ILE A 9 -16.43 -9.68 -6.36
N GLN A 10 -17.01 -9.99 -7.52
CA GLN A 10 -16.51 -9.58 -8.83
C GLN A 10 -17.54 -8.65 -9.48
N THR A 11 -17.16 -7.40 -9.71
CA THR A 11 -18.03 -6.34 -10.27
C THR A 11 -17.16 -5.35 -11.04
N ASN A 12 -17.77 -4.61 -11.96
CA ASN A 12 -17.09 -3.52 -12.66
C ASN A 12 -16.82 -2.33 -11.73
N GLU A 13 -17.74 -2.04 -10.80
CA GLU A 13 -17.64 -0.93 -9.87
C GLU A 13 -18.19 -1.32 -8.49
N ILE A 14 -17.56 -0.82 -7.43
CA ILE A 14 -18.05 -0.88 -6.05
C ILE A 14 -18.08 0.52 -5.45
N LYS A 15 -19.24 0.92 -4.92
CA LYS A 15 -19.42 2.19 -4.21
C LYS A 15 -19.68 1.91 -2.73
N ILE A 16 -18.82 2.43 -1.88
CA ILE A 16 -18.91 2.28 -0.43
C ILE A 16 -19.35 3.62 0.17
N GLY A 17 -20.55 3.65 0.75
CA GLY A 17 -21.15 4.87 1.32
C GLY A 17 -21.78 5.81 0.30
N SER A 18 -22.16 7.00 0.78
CA SER A 18 -22.70 8.08 -0.04
C SER A 18 -22.21 9.44 0.45
N GLN A 19 -22.51 10.51 -0.28
CA GLN A 19 -22.19 11.87 0.16
C GLN A 19 -22.91 12.24 1.47
N GLU A 20 -24.14 11.77 1.65
CA GLU A 20 -24.96 12.02 2.84
C GLU A 20 -24.53 11.15 4.03
N LYS A 21 -23.93 9.98 3.74
CA LYS A 21 -23.50 8.98 4.72
C LYS A 21 -22.15 8.41 4.29
N PRO A 22 -21.05 9.19 4.44
CA PRO A 22 -19.71 8.66 4.22
C PRO A 22 -19.45 7.52 5.21
N THR A 23 -18.66 6.55 4.81
CA THR A 23 -18.36 5.36 5.62
C THR A 23 -16.96 4.82 5.31
N GLY A 24 -16.50 3.88 6.12
CA GLY A 24 -15.30 3.09 5.86
C GLY A 24 -15.60 1.63 5.59
N ILE A 25 -14.53 0.86 5.39
CA ILE A 25 -14.52 -0.60 5.36
C ILE A 25 -13.68 -1.12 6.53
N THR A 26 -14.16 -2.16 7.22
CA THR A 26 -13.37 -2.87 8.22
C THR A 26 -12.52 -3.92 7.51
N ILE A 27 -11.21 -3.88 7.73
CA ILE A 27 -10.25 -4.88 7.27
C ILE A 27 -9.63 -5.53 8.50
N TYR A 28 -9.53 -6.85 8.51
CA TYR A 28 -8.91 -7.58 9.60
C TYR A 28 -7.46 -7.89 9.24
N ASP A 29 -6.53 -7.56 10.14
CA ASP A 29 -5.14 -7.93 10.00
C ASP A 29 -4.98 -9.45 10.07
N LYS A 30 -4.24 -10.02 9.13
CA LYS A 30 -4.12 -11.48 8.97
C LYS A 30 -3.24 -12.13 10.04
N LEU A 31 -2.31 -11.37 10.64
CA LEU A 31 -1.36 -11.90 11.63
C LEU A 31 -1.97 -11.91 13.04
N THR A 32 -2.65 -10.84 13.41
CA THR A 32 -3.19 -10.59 14.75
C THR A 32 -4.69 -10.88 14.85
N GLY A 33 -5.42 -10.79 13.73
CA GLY A 33 -6.88 -10.83 13.72
C GLY A 33 -7.53 -9.53 14.17
N GLU A 34 -6.77 -8.45 14.39
CA GLU A 34 -7.30 -7.18 14.85
C GLU A 34 -8.02 -6.43 13.71
N PRO A 35 -9.19 -5.82 13.97
CA PRO A 35 -9.89 -5.02 12.97
C PRO A 35 -9.23 -3.64 12.81
N TYR A 36 -9.27 -3.14 11.58
CA TYR A 36 -8.84 -1.80 11.21
C TYR A 36 -9.90 -1.17 10.30
N CYS A 37 -10.32 0.04 10.65
CA CYS A 37 -11.24 0.82 9.84
C CYS A 37 -10.45 1.67 8.84
N VAL A 38 -10.72 1.47 7.55
CA VAL A 38 -10.13 2.23 6.46
C VAL A 38 -11.18 3.15 5.83
N PHE A 39 -10.90 4.44 5.75
CA PHE A 39 -11.82 5.45 5.23
C PHE A 39 -11.07 6.64 4.62
N VAL A 40 -11.79 7.56 3.97
CA VAL A 40 -11.23 8.79 3.42
C VAL A 40 -11.75 9.99 4.21
N GLU A 41 -10.85 10.85 4.66
CA GLU A 41 -11.16 12.10 5.35
C GLU A 41 -10.25 13.22 4.87
N GLY A 42 -10.80 14.38 4.53
CA GLY A 42 -10.02 15.49 3.98
C GLY A 42 -9.28 15.14 2.68
N GLY A 43 -9.83 14.21 1.88
CA GLY A 43 -9.22 13.73 0.64
C GLY A 43 -8.06 12.74 0.83
N GLN A 44 -7.78 12.31 2.05
CA GLN A 44 -6.70 11.38 2.37
C GLN A 44 -7.25 10.07 2.92
N MET A 45 -6.64 8.95 2.53
CA MET A 45 -6.93 7.66 3.15
C MET A 45 -6.37 7.64 4.57
N LYS A 46 -7.21 7.25 5.53
CA LYS A 46 -6.86 7.07 6.93
C LYS A 46 -7.20 5.65 7.36
N THR A 47 -6.42 5.16 8.30
CA THR A 47 -6.61 3.85 8.94
C THR A 47 -6.60 4.05 10.44
N VAL A 48 -7.61 3.50 11.13
CA VAL A 48 -7.74 3.56 12.59
C VAL A 48 -7.97 2.15 13.11
N ALA A 49 -7.34 1.80 14.22
CA ALA A 49 -7.58 0.52 14.88
C ALA A 49 -9.04 0.39 15.35
N GLY A 50 -9.63 -0.78 15.17
CA GLY A 50 -11.05 -1.06 15.46
C GLY A 50 -11.91 -1.26 14.22
N GLU A 51 -13.14 -1.73 14.42
CA GLU A 51 -14.13 -1.82 13.35
C GLU A 51 -14.67 -0.44 12.95
N CYS A 52 -15.05 -0.27 11.68
CA CYS A 52 -15.78 0.91 11.26
C CYS A 52 -17.16 0.97 11.93
N SER A 53 -17.27 1.77 12.98
CA SER A 53 -18.54 2.07 13.62
C SER A 53 -19.21 3.22 12.88
N ILE A 54 -20.40 2.96 12.34
CA ILE A 54 -21.26 3.97 11.71
C ILE A 54 -21.76 5.00 12.76
N THR A 55 -21.63 4.66 14.04
CA THR A 55 -21.82 5.58 15.16
C THR A 55 -20.49 6.26 15.41
N VAL A 56 -20.43 7.55 15.07
CA VAL A 56 -19.31 8.45 15.38
C VAL A 56 -19.23 8.62 16.90
N GLU A 57 -18.70 7.62 17.61
CA GLU A 57 -18.07 7.87 18.89
C GLU A 57 -16.61 8.17 18.59
N VAL A 58 -16.31 9.46 18.51
CA VAL A 58 -14.95 9.98 18.40
C VAL A 58 -14.17 9.54 19.63
N ARG A 59 -13.57 8.35 19.58
CA ARG A 59 -12.45 8.03 20.44
C ARG A 59 -11.23 8.64 19.79
N HIS A 60 -10.97 9.89 20.16
CA HIS A 60 -9.63 10.47 20.10
C HIS A 60 -8.70 9.56 20.90
N GLN A 61 -8.09 8.58 20.25
CA GLN A 61 -6.82 8.04 20.71
C GLN A 61 -5.75 8.76 19.89
N GLN A 62 -5.46 9.99 20.35
CA GLN A 62 -4.11 10.51 20.22
C GLN A 62 -3.21 9.56 20.99
N GLU A 63 -2.49 8.72 20.28
CA GLU A 63 -1.15 8.28 20.66
C GLU A 63 -0.50 7.76 19.39
N GLN A 64 -0.18 8.70 18.51
CA GLN A 64 1.02 8.53 17.70
C GLN A 64 2.17 8.59 18.72
N PRO A 65 2.95 7.51 18.93
CA PRO A 65 4.21 7.67 19.61
C PRO A 65 5.03 8.61 18.72
N GLU A 66 5.19 9.87 19.15
CA GLU A 66 6.31 10.65 18.69
C GLU A 66 7.54 9.79 18.94
N PRO A 67 8.36 9.44 17.92
CA PRO A 67 9.67 8.92 18.20
C PRO A 67 10.37 10.02 18.99
N SER A 68 10.53 9.78 20.29
CA SER A 68 11.42 10.56 21.13
C SER A 68 12.82 10.36 20.55
N VAL A 69 13.20 11.25 19.65
CA VAL A 69 14.57 11.34 19.18
C VAL A 69 15.35 11.89 20.37
N GLU A 70 15.85 10.99 21.22
CA GLU A 70 16.95 11.33 22.11
C GLU A 70 18.08 11.86 21.22
N PRO A 71 18.60 13.08 21.48
CA PRO A 71 19.77 13.55 20.77
C PRO A 71 20.93 12.63 21.14
N LEU A 72 21.33 11.78 20.20
CA LEU A 72 22.53 10.97 20.30
C LEU A 72 23.71 11.93 20.45
N LEU A 73 24.32 11.97 21.63
CA LEU A 73 25.54 12.72 21.88
C LEU A 73 26.58 12.28 20.85
N GLU A 74 26.92 13.18 19.93
CA GLU A 74 27.95 12.95 18.91
C GLU A 74 29.27 12.61 19.61
N PRO A 75 29.83 11.39 19.46
CA PRO A 75 31.22 11.19 19.81
C PRO A 75 32.07 12.04 18.87
N SER A 76 32.83 12.98 19.43
CA SER A 76 33.84 13.77 18.72
C SER A 76 34.90 12.82 18.15
N VAL A 77 34.74 12.47 16.87
CA VAL A 77 35.73 11.70 16.12
C VAL A 77 36.82 12.66 15.63
N ALA A 78 38.04 12.34 16.03
CA ALA A 78 39.31 12.97 15.66
C ALA A 78 39.50 13.13 14.13
N PRO A 79 40.41 14.02 13.67
CA PRO A 79 40.44 14.45 12.28
C PRO A 79 40.86 13.36 11.28
N GLU A 80 40.24 13.50 10.11
CA GLU A 80 40.31 12.80 8.83
C GLU A 80 41.69 12.28 8.38
N PRO A 81 41.77 11.05 7.83
CA PRO A 81 42.78 10.70 6.84
C PRO A 81 42.18 10.60 5.42
N SER A 82 42.71 11.45 4.55
CA SER A 82 43.08 11.28 3.13
C SER A 82 42.12 10.55 2.18
N PRO A 83 41.71 11.18 1.06
CA PRO A 83 40.88 10.53 0.05
C PRO A 83 41.68 9.45 -0.70
N GLU A 84 41.19 8.21 -0.66
CA GLU A 84 41.60 7.16 -1.60
C GLU A 84 40.78 7.27 -2.90
N PRO A 85 41.40 7.00 -4.06
CA PRO A 85 40.86 7.35 -5.37
C PRO A 85 39.63 6.54 -5.75
N SER A 86 38.66 7.21 -6.38
CA SER A 86 37.43 6.63 -6.91
C SER A 86 37.72 5.50 -7.91
N PRO A 87 37.14 4.30 -7.75
CA PRO A 87 37.10 3.33 -8.83
C PRO A 87 36.13 3.82 -9.91
N VAL A 88 36.66 4.08 -11.10
CA VAL A 88 35.89 4.24 -12.34
C VAL A 88 35.21 2.89 -12.62
N VAL A 89 33.89 2.81 -12.41
CA VAL A 89 33.09 1.68 -12.87
C VAL A 89 32.46 2.09 -14.18
N GLU A 90 33.02 1.55 -15.27
CA GLU A 90 32.50 1.66 -16.62
C GLU A 90 31.07 1.09 -16.70
N PRO A 91 30.17 1.69 -17.50
CA PRO A 91 28.80 1.21 -17.66
C PRO A 91 28.80 -0.17 -18.30
N LEU A 92 28.18 -1.14 -17.62
CA LEU A 92 27.83 -2.43 -18.20
C LEU A 92 26.87 -2.21 -19.36
N SER A 93 27.40 -2.35 -20.57
CA SER A 93 26.66 -2.41 -21.82
C SER A 93 25.77 -3.65 -21.81
N SER A 94 24.53 -3.49 -21.37
CA SER A 94 23.49 -4.52 -21.41
C SER A 94 22.87 -4.55 -22.81
N SER A 95 23.49 -5.29 -23.72
CA SER A 95 22.89 -5.70 -24.99
C SER A 95 22.16 -7.03 -24.78
N GLU A 96 20.87 -6.97 -24.47
CA GLU A 96 19.98 -8.14 -24.48
C GLU A 96 19.24 -8.18 -25.83
N PRO A 97 19.30 -9.28 -26.59
CA PRO A 97 18.55 -9.42 -27.82
C PRO A 97 17.07 -9.63 -27.51
N ILE A 98 16.22 -8.79 -28.10
CA ILE A 98 14.76 -8.97 -28.09
C ILE A 98 14.44 -10.18 -28.98
N PRO A 99 13.82 -11.28 -28.47
CA PRO A 99 13.33 -12.34 -29.32
C PRO A 99 12.13 -11.84 -30.14
N GLU A 100 12.16 -12.10 -31.45
CA GLU A 100 11.05 -11.82 -32.36
C GLU A 100 9.78 -12.59 -31.95
N PRO A 101 8.58 -11.99 -32.08
CA PRO A 101 7.35 -12.69 -31.80
C PRO A 101 7.12 -13.82 -32.81
N ILE A 102 7.06 -15.05 -32.30
CA ILE A 102 6.52 -16.20 -33.04
C ILE A 102 5.03 -15.93 -33.29
N SER A 103 4.68 -15.78 -34.55
CA SER A 103 3.29 -15.70 -35.02
C SER A 103 2.58 -17.04 -34.77
N GLU A 104 1.55 -17.04 -33.92
CA GLU A 104 0.65 -18.18 -33.80
C GLU A 104 -0.27 -18.28 -35.04
N PRO A 105 -0.54 -19.50 -35.54
CA PRO A 105 -1.42 -19.70 -36.68
C PRO A 105 -2.90 -19.49 -36.29
N ILE A 106 -3.58 -18.64 -37.06
CA ILE A 106 -5.03 -18.48 -37.04
C ILE A 106 -5.65 -19.79 -37.55
N ILE A 107 -6.24 -20.57 -36.64
CA ILE A 107 -7.12 -21.68 -37.02
C ILE A 107 -8.54 -21.12 -37.09
N GLU A 108 -8.99 -20.85 -38.31
CA GLU A 108 -10.41 -20.69 -38.63
C GLU A 108 -11.14 -22.00 -38.28
N SER A 109 -12.03 -21.93 -37.30
CA SER A 109 -13.02 -22.97 -37.08
C SER A 109 -14.19 -22.80 -38.06
N PRO A 110 -14.61 -23.85 -38.78
CA PRO A 110 -15.70 -23.79 -39.73
C PRO A 110 -17.07 -23.61 -39.06
N ILE A 111 -17.93 -22.90 -39.79
CA ILE A 111 -19.34 -22.63 -39.53
C ILE A 111 -20.13 -23.94 -39.69
N GLU A 112 -20.91 -24.32 -38.68
CA GLU A 112 -22.18 -25.04 -38.81
C GLU A 112 -23.09 -24.79 -37.59
#